data_AF-R7HKP9-F1
#
_entry.id   AF-R7HKP9-F1
#
_cell.length_a   1.000
_cell.length_b   1.000
_cell.length_c   1.000
_cell.angle_alpha   90.00
_cell.angle_beta   90.00
_cell.angle_gamma   90.00
#
_symmetry.space_group_name_H-M   'P 1'
#
loop_
_entity.id
_entity.type
_entity.pdbx_description
1 polymer ?
#
loop_
_entity_poly.entity_id
_entity_poly.type
_entity_poly.pdbx_seq_one_letter_code
_entity_poly.pdbx_strand_id
1 'polypeptide(L)'
;MILKIQIFSLLYSFIYGIIFYVLLEVNQKFLYEGKIVYRIIISFLFVIFISLLYFLILIKINNGILHLYFFLTMFTGYLLSFVIYKKLIVKKNKV
;
A
#
# COMPACT_ATOMS: atom_id res chain seq x y z
N MET A 1 -10.19 14.70 -17.80
CA MET A 1 -9.72 14.92 -16.42
C MET A 1 -8.70 16.05 -16.45
N ILE A 2 -8.80 17.03 -15.54
CA ILE A 2 -7.81 18.13 -15.47
C ILE A 2 -6.45 17.56 -15.11
N LEU A 3 -5.40 17.94 -15.85
CA LEU A 3 -4.04 17.42 -15.70
C LEU A 3 -3.53 17.51 -14.25
N LYS A 4 -3.83 18.62 -13.56
CA LYS A 4 -3.52 18.82 -12.15
C LYS A 4 -4.05 17.68 -11.27
N ILE A 5 -5.31 17.27 -11.48
CA ILE A 5 -5.95 16.20 -10.72
C ILE A 5 -5.23 14.86 -11.00
N GLN A 6 -4.81 14.61 -12.25
CA GLN A 6 -4.10 13.38 -12.62
C GLN A 6 -2.76 13.27 -11.89
N ILE A 7 -2.00 14.37 -11.87
CA ILE A 7 -0.71 14.43 -11.16
C ILE A 7 -0.92 14.18 -9.67
N PHE A 8 -1.92 14.80 -9.04
CA PHE A 8 -2.25 14.56 -7.63
C PHE A 8 -2.67 13.11 -7.37
N SER A 9 -3.51 12.51 -8.20
CA SER A 9 -3.93 11.11 -8.05
C SER A 9 -2.76 10.13 -8.24
N LEU A 10 -1.84 10.40 -9.17
CA LEU A 10 -0.62 9.61 -9.36
C LEU A 10 0.29 9.66 -8.13
N LEU A 11 0.55 10.86 -7.61
CA LEU A 11 1.39 11.08 -6.44
C LEU A 11 0.76 10.48 -5.18
N TYR A 12 -0.56 10.65 -5.00
CA TYR A 12 -1.31 10.00 -3.95
C TYR A 12 -1.17 8.47 -4.02
N SER A 13 -1.40 7.87 -5.20
CA SER A 13 -1.33 6.42 -5.36
C SER A 13 0.08 5.87 -5.08
N PHE A 14 1.12 6.59 -5.50
CA PHE A 14 2.49 6.26 -5.18
C PHE A 14 2.77 6.27 -3.67
N ILE A 15 2.41 7.35 -2.98
CA ILE A 15 2.55 7.44 -1.51
C ILE A 15 1.73 6.35 -0.82
N TYR A 16 0.54 6.06 -1.33
CA TYR A 16 -0.32 5.01 -0.81
C TYR A 16 0.34 3.63 -0.90
N GLY A 17 1.07 3.34 -1.98
CA GLY A 17 1.87 2.12 -2.10
C GLY A 17 2.94 1.98 -1.02
N ILE A 18 3.60 3.08 -0.65
CA ILE A 18 4.56 3.13 0.45
C ILE A 18 3.88 2.83 1.79
N ILE A 19 2.75 3.49 2.06
CA ILE A 19 1.97 3.29 3.30
C ILE A 19 1.48 1.84 3.38
N PHE A 20 0.99 1.29 2.28
CA PHE A 20 0.54 -0.09 2.21
C PHE A 20 1.65 -1.07 2.58
N TYR A 21 2.86 -0.88 2.05
CA TYR A 21 4.03 -1.69 2.42
C TYR A 21 4.32 -1.62 3.92
N VAL A 22 4.37 -0.41 4.48
CA VAL A 22 4.66 -0.21 5.92
C VAL A 22 3.59 -0.90 6.78
N LEU A 23 2.31 -0.75 6.45
CA LEU A 23 1.22 -1.39 7.19
C LEU A 23 1.29 -2.92 7.09
N LEU A 24 1.68 -3.47 5.95
CA LEU A 24 1.88 -4.90 5.77
C LEU A 24 3.03 -5.42 6.66
N GLU A 25 4.17 -4.73 6.67
CA GLU A 25 5.32 -5.08 7.52
C GLU A 25 5.02 -4.97 9.02
N VAL A 26 4.32 -3.91 9.45
CA VAL A 26 3.94 -3.74 10.86
C VAL A 26 2.99 -4.84 11.32
N ASN A 27 2.05 -5.25 10.45
CA ASN A 27 1.05 -6.28 10.78
C ASN A 27 1.48 -7.70 10.38
N GLN A 28 2.73 -7.91 9.94
CA GLN A 28 3.18 -9.19 9.38
C GLN A 28 2.94 -10.38 10.32
N LYS A 29 3.12 -10.19 11.63
CA LYS A 29 2.88 -11.25 12.63
C LYS A 29 1.42 -11.69 12.65
N PHE A 30 0.48 -10.74 12.63
CA PHE A 30 -0.95 -11.05 12.61
C PHE A 30 -1.43 -11.61 11.26
N LEU A 31 -0.77 -11.20 10.17
CA LEU A 31 -1.12 -11.60 8.81
C LEU A 31 -0.55 -12.96 8.41
N TYR A 32 0.57 -13.40 8.99
CA TYR A 32 1.25 -14.62 8.56
C TYR A 32 1.40 -15.67 9.66
N GLU A 33 1.47 -15.26 10.93
CA GLU A 33 1.60 -16.15 12.08
C GLU A 33 0.23 -16.47 12.70
N GLY A 34 0.11 -17.64 13.32
CA GLY A 34 -1.12 -18.09 13.98
C GLY A 34 -1.91 -19.15 13.21
N LYS A 35 -3.10 -19.50 13.74
CA LYS A 35 -3.94 -20.56 13.15
C LYS A 35 -4.55 -20.08 11.83
N ILE A 36 -4.70 -21.01 10.89
CA ILE A 36 -5.11 -20.69 9.52
C ILE A 36 -6.43 -19.91 9.40
N VAL A 37 -7.42 -20.22 10.25
CA VAL A 37 -8.72 -19.54 10.26
C VAL A 37 -8.56 -18.06 10.64
N TYR A 38 -7.85 -17.77 11.73
CA TYR A 38 -7.60 -16.38 12.14
C TYR A 38 -6.81 -15.61 11.08
N ARG A 39 -5.82 -16.26 10.48
CA ARG A 39 -5.01 -15.66 9.41
C ARG A 39 -5.85 -15.22 8.22
N ILE A 40 -6.77 -16.07 7.77
CA ILE A 40 -7.67 -15.76 6.66
C ILE A 40 -8.56 -14.58 7.01
N ILE A 41 -9.17 -14.59 8.20
CA ILE A 41 -10.07 -13.50 8.65
C ILE A 41 -9.33 -12.17 8.73
N ILE A 42 -8.15 -12.14 9.37
CA ILE A 42 -7.35 -10.92 9.54
C ILE A 42 -6.86 -10.41 8.19
N SER A 43 -6.39 -11.30 7.31
CA SER A 43 -5.94 -10.92 5.96
C SER A 43 -7.07 -10.32 5.13
N PHE A 44 -8.26 -10.93 5.21
CA PHE A 44 -9.44 -10.43 4.52
C PHE A 44 -9.88 -9.05 5.03
N LEU A 45 -9.95 -8.88 6.35
CA LEU A 45 -10.26 -7.59 6.98
C LEU A 45 -9.22 -6.52 6.62
N PHE A 46 -7.93 -6.87 6.61
CA PHE A 46 -6.86 -5.96 6.25
C PHE A 46 -7.00 -5.47 4.80
N VAL A 47 -7.23 -6.37 3.84
CA VAL A 47 -7.39 -6.00 2.42
C VAL A 47 -8.64 -5.14 2.22
N ILE A 48 -9.77 -5.47 2.85
CA ILE A 48 -10.98 -4.64 2.80
C ILE A 48 -10.71 -3.25 3.37
N PHE A 49 -10.09 -3.17 4.54
CA PHE A 49 -9.84 -1.90 5.20
C PHE A 49 -8.94 -0.98 4.36
N ILE A 50 -7.83 -1.52 3.86
CA ILE A 50 -6.91 -0.80 2.97
C ILE A 50 -7.63 -0.37 1.70
N SER A 51 -8.30 -1.28 1.00
CA SER A 51 -8.97 -0.95 -0.27
C SER A 51 -10.02 0.16 -0.07
N LEU A 52 -10.87 0.07 0.95
CA LEU A 52 -11.83 1.13 1.28
C LEU A 52 -11.15 2.46 1.59
N LEU A 53 -10.06 2.45 2.36
CA LEU A 53 -9.31 3.67 2.70
C LEU A 53 -8.72 4.32 1.44
N TYR A 54 -8.23 3.51 0.49
CA TYR A 54 -7.76 4.00 -0.81
C TYR A 54 -8.87 4.73 -1.57
N PHE A 55 -10.03 4.07 -1.74
CA PHE A 55 -11.16 4.65 -2.45
C PHE A 55 -11.72 5.91 -1.79
N LEU A 56 -11.84 5.93 -0.45
CA LEU A 56 -12.36 7.08 0.29
C LEU A 56 -11.54 8.35 0.06
N ILE A 57 -10.22 8.22 -0.01
CA ILE A 57 -9.35 9.37 -0.28
C ILE A 57 -9.37 9.70 -1.77
N LEU A 58 -9.37 8.70 -2.65
CA LEU A 58 -9.44 8.90 -4.10
C LEU A 58 -10.73 9.63 -4.53
N ILE A 59 -11.87 9.37 -3.87
CA ILE A 59 -13.13 10.11 -4.03
C ILE A 59 -12.92 11.62 -3.82
N LYS A 60 -12.15 12.02 -2.83
CA LYS A 60 -11.88 13.44 -2.55
C LYS A 60 -10.97 14.10 -3.58
N ILE A 61 -10.17 13.32 -4.31
CA ILE A 61 -9.19 13.84 -5.27
C ILE A 61 -9.80 13.90 -6.68
N ASN A 62 -10.36 12.78 -7.15
CA ASN A 62 -10.79 12.62 -8.54
C ASN A 62 -12.22 12.05 -8.70
N ASN A 63 -13.04 12.14 -7.65
CA ASN A 63 -14.38 11.53 -7.58
C ASN A 63 -14.40 10.00 -7.62
N GLY A 64 -13.29 9.34 -7.30
CA GLY A 64 -13.20 7.89 -7.12
C GLY A 64 -13.01 7.15 -8.43
N ILE A 65 -12.65 7.86 -9.50
CA ILE A 65 -12.39 7.28 -10.81
C ILE A 65 -11.06 6.53 -10.75
N LEU A 66 -11.11 5.22 -10.97
CA LEU A 66 -9.93 4.39 -11.07
C LEU A 66 -9.36 4.38 -12.48
N HIS A 67 -8.04 4.44 -12.56
CA HIS A 67 -7.30 4.24 -13.80
C HIS A 67 -6.17 3.22 -13.56
N LEU A 68 -5.85 2.43 -14.59
CA LEU A 68 -4.83 1.38 -14.51
C LEU A 68 -3.47 1.91 -14.05
N TYR A 69 -3.10 3.11 -14.50
CA TYR A 69 -1.83 3.73 -14.14
C TYR A 69 -1.72 4.10 -12.65
N PHE A 70 -2.83 4.27 -11.92
CA PHE A 70 -2.78 4.45 -10.47
C PHE A 70 -2.34 3.18 -9.74
N PHE A 71 -2.76 2.02 -10.22
CA PHE A 71 -2.29 0.74 -9.67
C PHE A 71 -0.81 0.53 -9.98
N LEU A 72 -0.36 0.91 -11.18
CA LEU A 72 1.07 0.86 -11.53
C LEU A 72 1.89 1.76 -10.61
N THR A 73 1.47 3.00 -10.34
CA THR A 73 2.22 3.87 -9.43
C THR A 73 2.14 3.45 -7.97
N MET A 74 1.02 2.89 -7.52
CA MET A 74 0.93 2.26 -6.21
C MET A 74 1.93 1.10 -6.09
N PHE A 75 2.03 0.26 -7.13
CA PHE A 75 2.97 -0.86 -7.15
C PHE A 75 4.43 -0.39 -7.14
N THR A 76 4.78 0.68 -7.86
CA THR A 76 6.15 1.22 -7.81
C THR A 76 6.49 1.83 -6.45
N GLY A 77 5.53 2.49 -5.79
CA GLY A 77 5.70 2.96 -4.40
C GLY A 77 5.98 1.82 -3.43
N TYR A 78 5.21 0.72 -3.54
CA TYR A 78 5.42 -0.50 -2.76
C TYR A 78 6.82 -1.09 -2.99
N LEU A 79 7.23 -1.27 -4.26
CA LEU A 79 8.53 -1.84 -4.60
C LEU A 79 9.68 -0.98 -4.09
N LEU A 80 9.57 0.34 -4.17
CA LEU A 80 10.57 1.26 -3.64
C LEU A 80 10.75 1.02 -2.13
N SER A 81 9.66 0.96 -1.37
CA SER A 81 9.69 0.70 0.07
C SER A 81 10.31 -0.65 0.40
N PHE A 82 9.96 -1.70 -0.34
CA PHE A 82 10.54 -3.02 -0.19
C PHE A 82 12.07 -3.02 -0.38
N VAL A 83 12.55 -2.37 -1.45
CA VAL A 83 14.00 -2.29 -1.73
C VAL A 83 14.73 -1.50 -0.63
N ILE A 84 14.17 -0.38 -0.19
CA ILE A 84 14.74 0.43 0.90
C ILE A 84 14.81 -0.39 2.20
N TYR A 85 13.70 -1.02 2.59
CA TYR A 85 13.62 -1.82 3.81
C TYR A 85 14.63 -2.96 3.82
N LYS A 86 14.71 -3.72 2.72
CA LYS A 86 15.69 -4.79 2.55
C LYS A 86 17.13 -4.28 2.70
N LYS A 87 17.45 -3.13 2.09
CA LYS A 87 18.77 -2.50 2.20
C LYS A 87 19.10 -2.08 3.64
N LEU A 88 18.12 -1.57 4.38
CA LEU A 88 18.28 -1.20 5.78
C LEU A 88 18.53 -2.42 6.69
N ILE A 89 17.79 -3.52 6.50
CA ILE A 89 18.02 -4.77 7.25
C ILE A 89 19.41 -5.34 6.98
N VAL A 90 19.81 -5.43 5.71
CA VAL A 90 21.14 -5.96 5.34
C VAL A 90 22.25 -5.12 5.98
N LYS A 91 22.08 -3.81 6.05
CA LYS A 91 23.03 -2.92 6.74
C LYS A 91 23.05 -3.19 8.25
N LYS A 92 21.89 -3.37 8.89
CA LYS A 92 21.81 -3.67 10.33
C LYS A 92 22.50 -4.98 10.70
N ASN A 93 22.39 -6.02 9.88
CA ASN A 93 22.99 -7.34 10.17
C ASN A 93 24.52 -7.41 9.93
N LYS A 94 25.12 -6.38 9.32
CA LYS A 94 26.58 -6.29 9.07
C LYS A 94 27.34 -5.50 10.15
N VAL A 95 26.62 -4.83 11.06
CA VAL A 95 27.16 -4.04 12.18
C VAL A 95 27.04 -4.88 13.45
#